data_AF-A0A8J6NWC3-F1
#
_entry.id   AF-A0A8J6NWC3-F1
#
_cell.length_a   1.000
_cell.length_b   1.000
_cell.length_c   1.000
_cell.angle_alpha   90.00
_cell.angle_beta   90.00
_cell.angle_gamma   90.00
#
_symmetry.space_group_name_H-M   'P 1'
#
loop_
_entity.id
_entity.type
_entity.pdbx_description
1 polymer ?
#
loop_
_entity_poly.entity_id
_entity_poly.type
_entity_poly.pdbx_seq_one_letter_code
_entity_poly.pdbx_strand_id
1 'polypeptide(L)'
;MIKDDIFYTKTMAKVYADQGKLSKAAEIYNYLLKKEPACQDLIDALSELDKKRFEKGCQGLDDLFGTWLDLLLVHRRLQTLRKLQRQLK
;
A
#
# COMPACT_ATOMS: atom_id res chain seq x y z
N MET A 1 -31.86 -17.01 12.71
CA MET A 1 -30.50 -16.56 12.39
C MET A 1 -30.43 -15.08 12.73
N ILE A 2 -29.70 -14.72 13.78
CA ILE A 2 -29.41 -13.31 14.07
C ILE A 2 -28.50 -12.87 12.92
N LYS A 3 -29.00 -12.01 12.03
CA LYS A 3 -28.12 -11.25 11.15
C LYS A 3 -27.29 -10.41 12.09
N ASP A 4 -26.01 -10.74 12.26
CA ASP A 4 -25.06 -9.83 12.87
C ASP A 4 -25.06 -8.58 11.99
N ASP A 5 -25.89 -7.61 12.35
CA ASP A 5 -26.00 -6.35 11.66
C ASP A 5 -24.77 -5.57 12.09
N ILE A 6 -23.66 -5.82 11.38
CA ILE A 6 -22.35 -5.28 11.71
C ILE A 6 -22.48 -3.75 11.72
N PHE A 7 -22.53 -3.18 12.92
CA PHE A 7 -22.73 -1.75 13.12
C PHE A 7 -21.39 -1.03 12.94
N TYR A 8 -21.22 -0.51 11.73
CA TYR A 8 -20.05 0.27 11.36
C TYR A 8 -20.26 1.75 11.68
N THR A 9 -19.20 2.41 12.16
CA THR A 9 -19.20 3.85 12.47
C THR A 9 -18.00 4.55 11.84
N LYS A 10 -18.13 5.86 11.60
CA LYS A 10 -17.04 6.72 11.12
C LYS A 10 -15.81 6.63 12.02
N THR A 11 -16.00 6.59 13.34
CA THR A 11 -14.91 6.48 14.32
C THR A 11 -14.16 5.17 14.18
N MET A 12 -14.85 4.04 13.98
CA MET A 12 -14.19 2.75 13.72
C MET A 12 -13.34 2.81 12.45
N ALA A 13 -13.87 3.38 11.35
CA ALA A 13 -13.11 3.55 10.11
C ALA A 13 -11.84 4.37 10.33
N LYS A 14 -11.94 5.47 11.08
CA LYS A 14 -10.80 6.32 11.42
C LYS A 14 -9.75 5.57 12.24
N VAL A 15 -10.14 4.83 13.27
CA VAL A 15 -9.21 4.02 14.08
C VAL A 15 -8.47 2.98 13.24
N TYR A 16 -9.17 2.30 12.31
CA TYR A 16 -8.51 1.38 11.38
C TYR A 16 -7.52 2.09 10.44
N ALA A 17 -7.84 3.30 9.99
CA ALA A 17 -6.95 4.09 9.14
C ALA A 17 -5.69 4.52 9.91
N ASP A 18 -5.85 4.96 11.16
CA ASP A 18 -4.75 5.37 12.04
C ASP A 18 -3.86 4.18 12.42
N GLN A 19 -4.41 2.97 12.51
CA GLN A 19 -3.65 1.73 12.66
C GLN A 19 -2.95 1.26 11.36
N GLY A 20 -3.09 1.99 10.26
CA GLY A 20 -2.52 1.62 8.95
C GLY A 20 -3.24 0.46 8.25
N LYS A 21 -4.40 0.02 8.76
CA LYS A 21 -5.27 -1.00 8.14
C LYS A 21 -6.18 -0.37 7.10
N LEU A 22 -5.56 0.23 6.07
CA LEU A 22 -6.22 1.07 5.08
C LEU A 22 -7.36 0.35 4.34
N SER A 23 -7.17 -0.93 3.95
CA SER A 23 -8.24 -1.69 3.27
C SER A 23 -9.50 -1.85 4.12
N LYS A 24 -9.35 -2.09 5.43
CA LYS A 24 -10.49 -2.26 6.34
C LYS A 24 -11.19 -0.92 6.59
N ALA A 25 -10.44 0.16 6.71
CA ALA A 25 -11.02 1.50 6.83
C ALA A 25 -11.81 1.90 5.57
N ALA A 26 -11.29 1.61 4.38
CA ALA A 26 -11.99 1.86 3.12
C ALA A 26 -13.27 1.04 2.97
N GLU A 27 -13.27 -0.22 3.42
CA GLU A 27 -14.47 -1.08 3.45
C GLU A 27 -15.58 -0.45 4.31
N ILE A 28 -15.23 0.04 5.49
CA ILE A 28 -16.17 0.67 6.43
C ILE A 28 -16.70 1.98 5.87
N TYR A 29 -15.86 2.84 5.31
CA TYR A 29 -16.31 4.10 4.69
C TYR A 29 -17.23 3.85 3.48
N ASN A 30 -16.94 2.85 2.64
CA ASN A 30 -17.81 2.47 1.53
C ASN A 30 -19.16 1.93 2.03
N TYR A 31 -19.18 1.15 3.11
CA TYR A 31 -20.42 0.68 3.73
C TYR A 31 -21.28 1.85 4.22
N LEU A 32 -20.66 2.86 4.85
CA LEU A 32 -21.35 4.05 5.33
C LEU A 32 -21.87 4.93 4.17
N LEU A 33 -21.07 5.13 3.12
CA LEU A 33 -21.51 5.86 1.92
C LEU A 33 -22.67 5.19 1.19
N LYS A 34 -22.76 3.86 1.21
CA LYS A 34 -23.94 3.17 0.64
C LYS A 34 -25.24 3.49 1.38
N LYS A 35 -25.16 3.85 2.67
CA LYS A 35 -26.31 4.28 3.47
C LYS A 35 -26.55 5.79 3.36
N GLU A 36 -25.48 6.58 3.32
CA GLU A 36 -25.51 8.04 3.24
C GLU A 36 -24.57 8.55 2.13
N PRO A 37 -25.03 8.53 0.86
CA PRO A 37 -24.16 8.82 -0.29
C PRO A 37 -23.67 10.27 -0.38
N ALA A 38 -24.39 11.21 0.23
CA ALA A 38 -24.12 12.64 0.17
C ALA A 38 -23.28 13.15 1.36
N CYS A 39 -22.75 12.26 2.20
CA CYS A 39 -21.94 12.66 3.33
C CYS A 39 -20.52 13.05 2.87
N GLN A 40 -20.31 14.35 2.62
CA GLN A 40 -19.03 14.90 2.15
C GLN A 40 -17.86 14.50 3.05
N ASP A 41 -18.08 14.50 4.36
CA ASP A 41 -17.14 14.04 5.37
C ASP A 41 -16.57 12.63 5.14
N LEU A 42 -17.39 11.70 4.64
CA LEU A 42 -16.97 10.32 4.35
C LEU A 42 -16.21 10.24 3.03
N ILE A 43 -16.60 11.06 2.04
CA ILE A 43 -15.94 11.18 0.74
C ILE A 43 -14.53 11.74 0.92
N ASP A 44 -14.40 12.80 1.73
CA ASP A 44 -13.12 13.43 2.03
C ASP A 44 -12.20 12.46 2.78
N ALA A 45 -12.75 11.74 3.77
CA ALA A 45 -12.00 10.75 4.53
C ALA A 45 -11.51 9.57 3.66
N LEU A 46 -12.29 9.13 2.68
CA LEU A 46 -11.87 8.12 1.70
C LEU A 46 -10.79 8.66 0.77
N SER A 47 -10.94 9.88 0.28
CA SER A 47 -9.97 10.52 -0.62
C SER A 47 -8.59 10.67 0.05
N GLU A 48 -8.57 11.08 1.31
CA GLU A 48 -7.34 11.16 2.11
C GLU A 48 -6.72 9.78 2.39
N LEU A 49 -7.55 8.76 2.59
CA LEU A 49 -7.10 7.39 2.78
C LEU A 49 -6.45 6.85 1.50
N ASP A 50 -7.04 7.11 0.34
CA ASP A 50 -6.48 6.70 -0.95
C ASP A 50 -5.13 7.37 -1.21
N LYS A 51 -4.97 8.67 -0.93
CA LYS A 51 -3.67 9.36 -1.00
C LYS A 51 -2.61 8.65 -0.15
N LYS A 52 -2.92 8.37 1.12
CA LYS A 52 -2.02 7.62 2.02
C LYS A 52 -1.67 6.23 1.50
N ARG A 53 -2.61 5.56 0.83
CA ARG A 53 -2.39 4.25 0.23
C ARG A 53 -1.43 4.34 -0.97
N PHE A 54 -1.59 5.35 -1.81
CA PHE A 54 -0.69 5.62 -2.92
C PHE A 54 0.73 5.96 -2.45
N GLU A 55 0.88 6.85 -1.48
CA GLU A 55 2.18 7.21 -0.91
C GLU A 55 2.91 6.01 -0.30
N LYS A 56 2.19 5.18 0.47
CA LYS A 56 2.76 3.95 1.07
C LYS A 56 3.11 2.91 0.01
N GLY A 57 2.36 2.83 -1.08
CA GLY A 57 2.67 1.96 -2.23
C GLY A 57 3.94 2.39 -2.95
N CYS A 58 4.13 3.70 -3.16
CA CYS A 58 5.32 4.26 -3.80
C CYS A 58 6.58 4.04 -2.95
N GLN A 59 6.53 4.21 -1.63
CA GLN A 59 7.67 3.94 -0.76
C GLN A 59 8.16 2.48 -0.87
N GLY A 60 7.23 1.52 -0.93
CA GLY A 60 7.60 0.10 -1.12
C GLY A 60 8.16 -0.20 -2.51
N LEU A 61 7.72 0.55 -3.54
CA LEU A 61 8.25 0.42 -4.89
C LEU A 61 9.67 0.96 -5.00
N ASP A 62 9.98 2.08 -4.35
CA ASP A 62 11.32 2.67 -4.34
C ASP A 62 12.34 1.72 -3.70
N ASP A 63 11.98 1.08 -2.58
CA ASP A 63 12.82 0.09 -1.90
C ASP A 63 13.06 -1.17 -2.76
N LEU A 64 12.02 -1.66 -3.42
CA LEU A 64 12.11 -2.80 -4.34
C LEU A 64 12.93 -2.47 -5.59
N PHE A 65 12.77 -1.25 -6.13
CA PHE A 65 13.53 -0.77 -7.28
C PHE A 65 15.01 -0.63 -6.94
N GLY A 66 15.33 -0.07 -5.77
CA GLY A 66 16.70 0.04 -5.27
C GLY A 66 17.36 -1.33 -5.13
N THR A 67 16.66 -2.27 -4.48
CA THR A 67 17.16 -3.66 -4.31
C THR A 67 17.42 -4.34 -5.65
N TRP A 68 16.53 -4.13 -6.63
CA TRP A 68 16.67 -4.70 -7.97
C TRP A 68 17.85 -4.07 -8.75
N LEU A 69 18.03 -2.76 -8.64
CA LEU A 69 19.17 -2.03 -9.22
C LEU A 69 20.51 -2.50 -8.64
N ASP A 70 20.58 -2.67 -7.33
CA ASP A 70 21.77 -3.20 -6.65
C ASP A 70 22.10 -4.62 -7.12
N LEU A 71 21.09 -5.47 -7.26
CA LEU A 71 21.26 -6.84 -7.75
C LEU A 71 21.83 -6.86 -9.17
N LEU A 72 21.33 -6.00 -10.05
CA LEU A 72 21.83 -5.86 -11.42
C LEU A 72 23.28 -5.36 -11.47
N LEU A 73 23.63 -4.39 -10.63
CA LEU A 73 24.99 -3.86 -10.53
C LEU A 73 25.97 -4.92 -10.05
N VAL A 74 25.61 -5.68 -9.02
CA VAL A 74 26.42 -6.81 -8.51
C VAL A 74 26.59 -7.88 -9.58
N HIS A 75 25.52 -8.24 -10.28
CA HIS A 75 25.57 -9.23 -11.35
C HIS A 75 26.48 -8.80 -12.50
N ARG A 76 26.42 -7.52 -12.92
CA ARG A 76 27.33 -6.98 -13.94
C ARG A 76 28.79 -7.04 -13.48
N ARG A 77 29.10 -6.64 -12.24
CA ARG A 77 30.46 -6.72 -11.68
C ARG A 77 30.99 -8.15 -11.69
N LEU A 78 30.18 -9.13 -11.28
CA LEU A 78 30.53 -10.56 -11.29
C LEU A 78 30.80 -11.08 -12.71
N GLN A 79 30.01 -10.65 -13.69
CA GLN A 79 30.25 -11.02 -15.09
C GLN A 79 31.57 -10.46 -15.63
N THR A 80 31.91 -9.21 -15.29
CA THR A 80 33.18 -8.60 -15.69
C THR A 80 34.37 -9.34 -15.09
N LEU A 81 34.30 -9.68 -13.81
CA LEU A 81 35.34 -10.46 -13.12
C LEU A 81 35.51 -11.86 -13.72
N ARG A 82 34.40 -12.55 -14.05
CA ARG A 82 34.46 -13.84 -14.74
C ARG A 82 35.11 -13.76 -16.11
N LYS A 83 34.88 -12.67 -16.86
CA LYS A 83 35.53 -12.47 -18.18
C LYS A 83 37.04 -12.27 -18.03
N LEU A 84 37.46 -11.44 -17.07
CA LEU A 84 38.89 -11.22 -16.80
C LEU A 84 39.59 -12.49 -16.33
N GLN A 85 38.96 -13.28 -15.45
CA GLN A 85 39.51 -14.56 -14.99
C GLN A 85 39.70 -15.57 -16.13
N ARG A 86 38.84 -15.55 -17.15
CA ARG A 86 38.98 -16.41 -18.34
C ARG A 86 40.06 -15.94 -19.31
N GLN A 87 40.43 -14.66 -19.29
CA GLN A 87 41.48 -14.09 -20.14
C GLN A 87 42.87 -14.19 -19.50
N LEU A 88 42.93 -14.39 -18.18
CA LEU A 88 44.16 -14.57 -17.40
C LEU A 88 44.59 -16.04 -17.24
N LYS A 89 43.87 -16.97 -17.88
CA LYS A 89 44.13 -18.42 -17.85
C LYS A 89 44.35 -18.91 -19.27
#